data_AF-A0A5D0TQW9-F1
#
_entry.id   AF-A0A5D0TQW9-F1
#
_cell.length_a   1.000
_cell.length_b   1.000
_cell.length_c   1.000
_cell.angle_alpha   90.00
_cell.angle_beta   90.00
_cell.angle_gamma   90.00
#
_symmetry.space_group_name_H-M   'P 1'
#
loop_
_entity.id
_entity.type
_entity.pdbx_description
1 polymer ?
#
loop_
_entity_poly.entity_id
_entity_poly.type
_entity_poly.pdbx_seq_one_letter_code
_entity_poly.pdbx_strand_id
1 'polypeptide(L)'
;WIDEYGDIMGNGYIWYQRRNQRNGLENQCWKDSWDSISYRDGRLPGLPRATCELQGYAYDAKIRGARLAREFWNDPTYADQLERQAADLKHRFNHDFWIEDGQYYALALDADGNQVDALSSNIGHLLWSGIVDQPRAAKIAEHLLGPRLFSGWGVRTLAEGEARYNPLGYHVGTVWPFDNSLIAWGLRRYGFNAEAAHIAEGILDAANYFDGRLPEAFAGYPRHLTRYPVQYPTA
;
A
#
# COMPACT_ATOMS: atom_id res chain seq x y z
N TRP A 1 -3.77 -1.08 21.43
CA TRP A 1 -4.68 -0.75 20.31
C TRP A 1 -4.61 -1.77 19.20
N ILE A 2 -3.45 -1.97 18.54
CA ILE A 2 -3.31 -2.95 17.44
C ILE A 2 -3.89 -4.32 17.81
N ASP A 3 -3.44 -4.88 18.93
CA ASP A 3 -3.82 -6.24 19.35
C ASP A 3 -5.20 -6.34 20.03
N GLU A 4 -5.82 -5.22 20.41
CA GLU A 4 -7.06 -5.21 21.21
C GLU A 4 -8.26 -4.71 20.41
N TYR A 5 -8.08 -3.66 19.62
CA TYR A 5 -9.15 -3.01 18.85
C TYR A 5 -8.97 -3.18 17.34
N GLY A 6 -7.75 -3.48 16.86
CA GLY A 6 -7.46 -3.71 15.45
C GLY A 6 -7.76 -5.15 15.04
N ASP A 7 -7.49 -6.12 15.90
CA ASP A 7 -7.74 -7.55 15.64
C ASP A 7 -9.16 -7.98 16.04
N ILE A 8 -10.17 -7.39 15.39
CA ILE A 8 -11.58 -7.72 15.67
C ILE A 8 -11.97 -9.15 15.25
N MET A 9 -11.13 -9.83 14.45
CA MET A 9 -11.34 -11.22 14.03
C MET A 9 -10.56 -12.22 14.90
N GLY A 10 -9.70 -11.76 15.80
CA GLY A 10 -8.88 -12.62 16.67
C GLY A 10 -7.86 -13.48 15.91
N ASN A 11 -7.50 -13.11 14.69
CA ASN A 11 -6.57 -13.87 13.84
C ASN A 11 -5.21 -13.16 13.68
N GLY A 12 -4.98 -12.08 14.44
CA GLY A 12 -3.72 -11.36 14.50
C GLY A 12 -3.45 -10.43 13.32
N TYR A 13 -4.45 -10.11 12.51
CA TYR A 13 -4.42 -9.03 11.52
C TYR A 13 -5.20 -7.82 12.00
N ILE A 14 -4.85 -6.63 11.49
CA ILE A 14 -5.68 -5.45 11.64
C ILE A 14 -6.80 -5.49 10.61
N TRP A 15 -8.03 -5.48 11.11
CA TRP A 15 -9.25 -5.43 10.32
C TRP A 15 -9.96 -4.10 10.54
N TYR A 16 -10.65 -3.61 9.51
CA TYR A 16 -11.57 -2.49 9.67
C TYR A 16 -12.99 -2.85 9.24
N GLN A 17 -13.92 -2.18 9.90
CA GLN A 17 -15.32 -2.04 9.50
C GLN A 17 -15.79 -0.66 9.94
N ARG A 18 -16.60 0.00 9.12
CA ARG A 18 -17.15 1.30 9.50
C ARG A 18 -18.05 1.15 10.73
N ARG A 19 -17.83 2.00 11.75
CA ARG A 19 -18.73 2.07 12.91
C ARG A 19 -20.03 2.79 12.58
N ASN A 20 -19.95 3.84 11.76
CA ASN A 20 -21.10 4.58 11.30
C ASN A 20 -21.59 4.02 9.96
N GLN A 21 -22.65 3.21 10.01
CA GLN A 21 -23.22 2.56 8.84
C GLN A 21 -24.05 3.48 7.93
N ARG A 22 -24.32 4.74 8.35
CA ARG A 22 -25.16 5.67 7.58
C ARG A 22 -24.34 6.56 6.65
N ASN A 23 -23.26 7.16 7.17
CA ASN A 23 -22.44 8.11 6.42
C ASN A 23 -20.93 7.96 6.66
N GLY A 24 -20.50 6.91 7.37
CA GLY A 24 -19.09 6.57 7.47
C GLY A 24 -18.55 6.07 6.13
N LEU A 25 -17.34 6.50 5.79
CA LEU A 25 -16.62 6.02 4.59
C LEU A 25 -16.54 4.49 4.62
N GLU A 26 -16.83 3.86 3.47
CA GLU A 26 -16.85 2.40 3.35
C GLU A 26 -15.45 1.80 3.64
N ASN A 27 -14.41 2.44 3.11
CA ASN A 27 -13.03 2.08 3.37
C ASN A 27 -12.47 2.93 4.52
N GLN A 28 -11.86 2.27 5.50
CA GLN A 28 -11.21 2.90 6.66
C GLN A 28 -9.69 2.73 6.58
N CYS A 29 -9.16 2.88 5.36
CA CYS A 29 -7.73 2.88 5.05
C CYS A 29 -7.39 4.16 4.30
N TRP A 30 -6.12 4.34 3.90
CA TRP A 30 -5.72 5.56 3.20
C TRP A 30 -6.43 5.74 1.86
N LYS A 31 -6.78 4.64 1.18
CA LYS A 31 -7.63 4.63 -0.02
C LYS A 31 -9.10 4.62 0.39
N ASP A 32 -9.60 5.76 0.85
CA ASP A 32 -10.91 5.83 1.51
C ASP A 32 -12.14 5.87 0.57
N SER A 33 -11.92 5.99 -0.76
CA SER A 33 -13.02 5.95 -1.74
C SER A 33 -13.69 4.58 -1.74
N TRP A 34 -15.01 4.54 -1.91
CA TRP A 34 -15.83 3.32 -1.77
C TRP A 34 -15.44 2.14 -2.68
N ASP A 35 -14.77 2.43 -3.80
CA ASP A 35 -14.42 1.50 -4.86
C ASP A 35 -12.93 1.10 -4.89
N SER A 36 -12.13 1.60 -3.95
CA SER A 36 -10.67 1.45 -3.98
C SER A 36 -10.14 0.06 -3.65
N ILE A 37 -10.90 -0.71 -2.88
CA ILE A 37 -10.57 -2.08 -2.47
C ILE A 37 -11.48 -3.01 -3.24
N SER A 38 -10.94 -3.65 -4.28
CA SER A 38 -11.70 -4.51 -5.19
C SER A 38 -10.86 -5.71 -5.62
N TYR A 39 -11.54 -6.78 -6.02
CA TYR A 39 -10.89 -7.89 -6.74
C TYR A 39 -10.55 -7.45 -8.16
N ARG A 40 -9.72 -8.24 -8.82
CA ARG A 40 -9.32 -8.00 -10.22
C ARG A 40 -10.50 -7.90 -11.18
N ASP A 41 -11.56 -8.67 -10.95
CA ASP A 41 -12.81 -8.66 -11.72
C ASP A 41 -13.72 -7.45 -11.43
N GLY A 42 -13.36 -6.61 -10.45
CA GLY A 42 -14.09 -5.41 -10.07
C GLY A 42 -15.19 -5.64 -9.04
N ARG A 43 -15.39 -6.88 -8.57
CA ARG A 43 -16.24 -7.13 -7.40
C ARG A 43 -15.67 -6.42 -6.17
N LEU A 44 -16.54 -5.97 -5.28
CA LEU A 44 -16.15 -5.38 -4.00
C LEU A 44 -16.28 -6.43 -2.88
N PRO A 45 -15.25 -6.63 -2.04
CA PRO A 45 -15.33 -7.54 -0.91
C PRO A 45 -16.31 -7.04 0.14
N GLY A 46 -16.82 -7.93 0.98
CA GLY A 46 -17.61 -7.56 2.17
C GLY A 46 -16.78 -6.82 3.22
N LEU A 47 -17.39 -6.59 4.40
CA LEU A 47 -16.69 -6.16 5.62
C LEU A 47 -16.73 -7.30 6.65
N PRO A 48 -15.75 -7.37 7.58
CA PRO A 48 -14.57 -6.51 7.67
C PRO A 48 -13.52 -6.81 6.59
N ARG A 49 -12.54 -5.91 6.42
CA ARG A 49 -11.42 -6.05 5.47
C ARG A 49 -10.09 -5.89 6.19
N ALA A 50 -9.09 -6.68 5.82
CA ALA A 50 -7.71 -6.52 6.26
C ALA A 50 -6.84 -6.12 5.08
N THR A 51 -6.62 -4.81 4.86
CA THR A 51 -5.77 -4.33 3.76
C THR A 51 -4.29 -4.53 4.07
N CYS A 52 -3.49 -4.79 3.04
CA CYS A 52 -2.11 -5.25 3.23
C CYS A 52 -1.20 -4.19 3.85
N GLU A 53 -1.39 -2.91 3.51
CA GLU A 53 -0.58 -1.81 4.04
C GLU A 53 -0.79 -1.60 5.54
N LEU A 54 -2.00 -1.82 6.06
CA LEU A 54 -2.24 -1.73 7.51
C LEU A 54 -1.45 -2.79 8.27
N GLN A 55 -1.25 -3.97 7.68
CA GLN A 55 -0.43 -5.04 8.27
C GLN A 55 1.05 -4.64 8.24
N GLY A 56 1.50 -4.05 7.14
CA GLY A 56 2.84 -3.45 7.05
C GLY A 56 3.05 -2.37 8.11
N TYR A 57 2.10 -1.46 8.30
CA TYR A 57 2.19 -0.41 9.32
C TYR A 57 2.23 -0.98 10.73
N ALA A 58 1.43 -2.02 11.00
CA ALA A 58 1.45 -2.71 12.28
C ALA A 58 2.81 -3.36 12.56
N TYR A 59 3.40 -4.00 11.55
CA TYR A 59 4.74 -4.57 11.63
C TYR A 59 5.80 -3.51 11.92
N ASP A 60 5.86 -2.43 11.14
CA ASP A 60 6.84 -1.35 11.36
C ASP A 60 6.66 -0.69 12.73
N ALA A 61 5.42 -0.47 13.17
CA ALA A 61 5.11 0.06 14.49
C ALA A 61 5.61 -0.85 15.63
N LYS A 62 5.44 -2.17 15.50
CA LYS A 62 5.95 -3.13 16.49
C LYS A 62 7.48 -3.13 16.54
N ILE A 63 8.15 -3.14 15.38
CA ILE A 63 9.62 -3.08 15.31
C ILE A 63 10.17 -1.79 15.93
N ARG A 64 9.61 -0.63 15.58
CA ARG A 64 10.06 0.66 16.15
C ARG A 64 9.68 0.78 17.62
N GLY A 65 8.52 0.28 18.01
CA GLY A 65 8.08 0.21 19.41
C GLY A 65 9.03 -0.64 20.25
N ALA A 66 9.49 -1.78 19.74
CA ALA A 66 10.47 -2.61 20.43
C ALA A 66 11.79 -1.87 20.67
N ARG A 67 12.27 -1.15 19.66
CA ARG A 67 13.45 -0.28 19.82
C ARG A 67 13.23 0.76 20.92
N LEU A 68 12.08 1.44 20.93
CA LEU A 68 11.76 2.42 21.97
C LEU A 68 11.73 1.81 23.37
N ALA A 69 11.09 0.65 23.50
CA ALA A 69 11.01 -0.10 24.76
C ALA A 69 12.39 -0.48 25.29
N ARG A 70 13.27 -0.95 24.40
CA ARG A 70 14.63 -1.38 24.74
C ARG A 70 15.57 -0.23 25.06
N GLU A 71 15.57 0.82 24.25
CA GLU A 71 16.57 1.90 24.34
C GLU A 71 16.16 3.04 25.28
N PHE A 72 14.86 3.30 25.45
CA PHE A 72 14.39 4.53 26.12
C PHE A 72 13.43 4.28 27.28
N TRP A 73 12.64 3.20 27.27
CA TRP A 73 11.67 2.93 28.33
C TRP A 73 12.19 1.96 29.40
N ASN A 74 13.36 1.36 29.19
CA ASN A 74 13.94 0.35 30.08
C ASN A 74 12.99 -0.85 30.31
N ASP A 75 12.29 -1.27 29.25
CA ASP A 75 11.36 -2.40 29.26
C ASP A 75 11.76 -3.44 28.18
N PRO A 76 12.81 -4.26 28.46
CA PRO A 76 13.28 -5.26 27.51
C PRO A 76 12.25 -6.39 27.31
N THR A 77 11.44 -6.71 28.31
CA THR A 77 10.41 -7.74 28.22
C THR A 77 9.35 -7.35 27.18
N TYR A 78 8.89 -6.10 27.21
CA TYR A 78 7.96 -5.61 26.21
C TYR A 78 8.60 -5.49 24.83
N ALA A 79 9.87 -5.11 24.74
CA ALA A 79 10.62 -5.14 23.48
C ALA A 79 10.63 -6.54 22.84
N ASP A 80 10.98 -7.56 23.62
CA ASP A 80 11.01 -8.96 23.17
C ASP A 80 9.61 -9.49 22.80
N GLN A 81 8.56 -8.99 23.46
CA GLN A 81 7.18 -9.28 23.08
C GLN A 81 6.83 -8.68 21.71
N LEU A 82 7.14 -7.41 21.50
CA LEU A 82 6.85 -6.71 20.23
C LEU A 82 7.63 -7.32 19.06
N GLU A 83 8.90 -7.69 19.25
CA GLU A 83 9.72 -8.37 18.24
C GLU A 83 9.14 -9.73 17.84
N ARG A 84 8.70 -10.55 18.81
CA ARG A 84 8.02 -11.83 18.54
C ARG A 84 6.72 -11.62 17.76
N GLN A 85 5.87 -10.71 18.21
CA GLN A 85 4.62 -10.39 17.52
C GLN A 85 4.86 -9.88 16.09
N ALA A 86 5.90 -9.08 15.87
CA ALA A 86 6.27 -8.61 14.54
C ALA A 86 6.75 -9.76 13.64
N ALA A 87 7.56 -10.68 14.17
CA ALA A 87 8.01 -11.87 13.46
C ALA A 87 6.83 -12.79 13.07
N ASP A 88 5.90 -13.03 14.00
CA ASP A 88 4.70 -13.84 13.76
C ASP A 88 3.76 -13.19 12.72
N LEU A 89 3.60 -11.87 12.78
CA LEU A 89 2.84 -11.11 11.79
C LEU A 89 3.51 -11.20 10.41
N LYS A 90 4.83 -10.99 10.34
CA LYS A 90 5.58 -11.09 9.09
C LYS A 90 5.45 -12.48 8.46
N HIS A 91 5.65 -13.54 9.24
CA HIS A 91 5.54 -14.91 8.75
C HIS A 91 4.14 -15.19 8.16
N ARG A 92 3.08 -14.92 8.92
CA ARG A 92 1.70 -15.15 8.46
C ARG A 92 1.34 -14.27 7.26
N PHE A 93 1.70 -12.98 7.29
CA PHE A 93 1.45 -12.06 6.17
C PHE A 93 2.08 -12.57 4.87
N ASN A 94 3.35 -13.01 4.90
CA ASN A 94 4.01 -13.55 3.72
C ASN A 94 3.38 -14.87 3.25
N HIS A 95 2.69 -15.62 4.11
CA HIS A 95 1.93 -16.79 3.68
C HIS A 95 0.56 -16.38 3.08
N ASP A 96 -0.28 -15.69 3.86
CA ASP A 96 -1.71 -15.51 3.57
C ASP A 96 -1.99 -14.49 2.47
N PHE A 97 -1.14 -13.47 2.31
CA PHE A 97 -1.36 -12.40 1.33
C PHE A 97 -0.68 -12.65 -0.02
N TRP A 98 0.14 -13.69 -0.16
CA TRP A 98 0.91 -13.90 -1.39
C TRP A 98 0.06 -14.54 -2.50
N ILE A 99 0.00 -13.89 -3.65
CA ILE A 99 -0.68 -14.38 -4.85
C ILE A 99 0.36 -15.02 -5.75
N GLU A 100 0.39 -16.35 -5.79
CA GLU A 100 1.43 -17.12 -6.47
C GLU A 100 1.46 -16.86 -7.99
N ASP A 101 0.31 -16.94 -8.66
CA ASP A 101 0.20 -16.77 -10.12
C ASP A 101 0.62 -15.38 -10.60
N GLY A 102 0.49 -14.36 -9.73
CA GLY A 102 0.86 -12.97 -10.02
C GLY A 102 2.22 -12.57 -9.49
N GLN A 103 2.76 -13.30 -8.52
CA GLN A 103 3.96 -12.97 -7.77
C GLN A 103 3.91 -11.57 -7.12
N TYR A 104 2.81 -11.27 -6.43
CA TYR A 104 2.65 -10.04 -5.64
C TYR A 104 1.76 -10.28 -4.40
N TYR A 105 1.56 -9.26 -3.58
CA TYR A 105 0.69 -9.33 -2.41
C TYR A 105 -0.72 -8.84 -2.70
N ALA A 106 -1.71 -9.60 -2.26
CA ALA A 106 -3.12 -9.23 -2.26
C ALA A 106 -3.31 -7.84 -1.64
N LEU A 107 -4.25 -7.08 -2.20
CA LEU A 107 -4.62 -5.76 -1.69
C LEU A 107 -5.25 -5.87 -0.29
N ALA A 108 -6.02 -6.93 -0.05
CA ALA A 108 -6.63 -7.22 1.23
C ALA A 108 -6.94 -8.72 1.39
N LEU A 109 -7.36 -9.10 2.59
CA LEU A 109 -8.19 -10.28 2.82
C LEU A 109 -9.64 -9.84 3.07
N ASP A 110 -10.58 -10.62 2.55
CA ASP A 110 -11.99 -10.53 2.93
C ASP A 110 -12.29 -11.33 4.21
N ALA A 111 -13.52 -11.23 4.70
CA ALA A 111 -13.96 -11.88 5.94
C ALA A 111 -13.90 -13.42 5.90
N ASP A 112 -13.93 -14.02 4.72
CA ASP A 112 -13.82 -15.47 4.51
C ASP A 112 -12.36 -15.91 4.33
N GLY A 113 -11.40 -14.96 4.36
CA GLY A 113 -9.97 -15.20 4.18
C GLY A 113 -9.54 -15.28 2.71
N ASN A 114 -10.41 -14.92 1.75
CA ASN A 114 -10.00 -14.88 0.34
C ASN A 114 -9.14 -13.65 0.06
N GLN A 115 -8.18 -13.83 -0.84
CA GLN A 115 -7.31 -12.77 -1.33
C GLN A 115 -8.07 -11.82 -2.25
N VAL A 116 -8.14 -10.55 -1.88
CA VAL A 116 -8.60 -9.46 -2.74
C VAL A 116 -7.45 -9.11 -3.68
N ASP A 117 -7.55 -9.56 -4.92
CA ASP A 117 -6.41 -9.86 -5.78
C ASP A 117 -6.03 -8.78 -6.80
N ALA A 118 -6.68 -7.60 -6.76
CA ALA A 118 -6.31 -6.51 -7.66
C ALA A 118 -4.88 -6.00 -7.36
N LEU A 119 -4.09 -5.82 -8.42
CA LEU A 119 -2.75 -5.25 -8.30
C LEU A 119 -2.83 -3.74 -8.07
N SER A 120 -2.20 -3.26 -6.99
CA SER A 120 -2.27 -1.87 -6.57
C SER A 120 -0.93 -1.36 -6.02
N SER A 121 -0.82 -0.04 -5.87
CA SER A 121 0.38 0.61 -5.29
C SER A 121 0.69 0.20 -3.85
N ASN A 122 -0.27 -0.36 -3.11
CA ASN A 122 -0.11 -0.74 -1.69
C ASN A 122 1.06 -1.68 -1.47
N ILE A 123 1.43 -2.49 -2.47
CA ILE A 123 2.59 -3.39 -2.38
C ILE A 123 3.91 -2.64 -2.10
N GLY A 124 4.05 -1.37 -2.51
CA GLY A 124 5.22 -0.57 -2.20
C GLY A 124 5.27 -0.08 -0.75
N HIS A 125 4.13 0.08 -0.09
CA HIS A 125 4.07 0.35 1.35
C HIS A 125 4.59 -0.86 2.16
N LEU A 126 4.44 -2.08 1.62
CA LEU A 126 4.99 -3.29 2.24
C LEU A 126 6.53 -3.27 2.22
N LEU A 127 7.14 -2.77 1.14
CA LEU A 127 8.58 -2.53 1.09
C LEU A 127 8.99 -1.43 2.08
N TRP A 128 8.21 -0.36 2.21
CA TRP A 128 8.51 0.70 3.19
C TRP A 128 8.54 0.17 4.63
N SER A 129 7.53 -0.62 4.99
CA SER A 129 7.43 -1.20 6.34
C SER A 129 8.49 -2.26 6.66
N GLY A 130 9.06 -2.92 5.64
CA GLY A 130 10.00 -4.02 5.84
C GLY A 130 9.35 -5.39 6.10
N ILE A 131 8.03 -5.50 5.92
CA ILE A 131 7.30 -6.75 6.14
C ILE A 131 7.55 -7.79 5.04
N VAL A 132 7.95 -7.37 3.84
CA VAL A 132 8.19 -8.28 2.69
C VAL A 132 9.42 -9.16 2.93
N ASP A 133 9.33 -10.44 2.57
CA ASP A 133 10.49 -11.33 2.53
C ASP A 133 11.44 -10.98 1.38
N GLN A 134 12.74 -11.00 1.67
CA GLN A 134 13.80 -10.56 0.74
C GLN A 134 13.70 -11.21 -0.66
N PRO A 135 13.44 -12.52 -0.81
CA PRO A 135 13.35 -13.17 -2.12
C PRO A 135 12.21 -12.65 -3.01
N ARG A 136 11.16 -12.07 -2.41
CA ARG A 136 9.98 -11.57 -3.15
C ARG A 136 10.07 -10.10 -3.50
N ALA A 137 10.97 -9.35 -2.86
CA ALA A 137 11.06 -7.91 -3.02
C ALA A 137 11.37 -7.48 -4.46
N ALA A 138 12.16 -8.27 -5.20
CA ALA A 138 12.45 -8.01 -6.62
C ALA A 138 11.18 -8.03 -7.48
N LYS A 139 10.27 -8.98 -7.24
CA LYS A 139 8.99 -9.05 -7.96
C LYS A 139 8.09 -7.86 -7.66
N ILE A 140 8.10 -7.39 -6.42
CA ILE A 140 7.36 -6.18 -6.05
C ILE A 140 7.93 -4.95 -6.77
N ALA A 141 9.26 -4.82 -6.86
CA ALA A 141 9.90 -3.76 -7.62
C ALA A 141 9.56 -3.82 -9.12
N GLU A 142 9.58 -5.02 -9.72
CA GLU A 142 9.17 -5.25 -11.11
C GLU A 142 7.73 -4.79 -11.36
N HIS A 143 6.79 -5.12 -10.48
CA HIS A 143 5.39 -4.67 -10.60
C HIS A 143 5.27 -3.15 -10.49
N LEU A 144 5.91 -2.54 -9.50
CA LEU A 144 5.83 -1.09 -9.24
C LEU A 144 6.34 -0.25 -10.42
N LEU A 145 7.41 -0.69 -11.10
CA LEU A 145 7.96 -0.03 -12.29
C LEU A 145 7.37 -0.56 -13.60
N GLY A 146 6.57 -1.63 -13.55
CA GLY A 146 5.93 -2.22 -14.71
C GLY A 146 4.90 -1.26 -15.33
N PRO A 147 4.63 -1.38 -16.64
CA PRO A 147 3.78 -0.44 -17.38
C PRO A 147 2.32 -0.40 -16.89
N ARG A 148 1.89 -1.43 -16.15
CA ARG A 148 0.56 -1.47 -15.55
C ARG A 148 0.41 -0.50 -14.38
N LEU A 149 1.46 -0.30 -13.59
CA LEU A 149 1.43 0.60 -12.42
C LEU A 149 2.17 1.90 -12.70
N PHE A 150 3.36 1.86 -13.29
CA PHE A 150 4.14 3.07 -13.54
C PHE A 150 3.65 3.79 -14.80
N SER A 151 3.12 5.00 -14.61
CA SER A 151 2.62 5.85 -15.70
C SER A 151 3.73 6.56 -16.49
N GLY A 152 4.96 6.60 -15.98
CA GLY A 152 6.02 7.51 -16.45
C GLY A 152 6.06 8.84 -15.67
N TRP A 153 5.00 9.17 -14.93
CA TRP A 153 4.97 10.25 -13.93
C TRP A 153 5.07 9.73 -12.50
N GLY A 154 4.64 8.49 -12.27
CA GLY A 154 4.59 7.85 -10.96
C GLY A 154 3.77 6.57 -11.00
N VAL A 155 3.80 5.81 -9.91
CA VAL A 155 3.01 4.61 -9.67
C VAL A 155 1.55 5.01 -9.45
N ARG A 156 0.65 4.41 -10.22
CA ARG A 156 -0.80 4.55 -10.12
C ARG A 156 -1.34 3.79 -8.93
N THR A 157 -2.42 4.29 -8.35
CA THR A 157 -3.10 3.65 -7.22
C THR A 157 -3.65 2.27 -7.57
N LEU A 158 -4.07 2.02 -8.80
CA LEU A 158 -4.53 0.73 -9.27
C LEU A 158 -3.91 0.42 -10.64
N ALA A 159 -3.55 -0.83 -10.86
CA ALA A 159 -2.91 -1.25 -12.09
C ALA A 159 -3.86 -1.14 -13.30
N GLU A 160 -3.31 -0.75 -14.45
CA GLU A 160 -4.01 -0.82 -15.73
C GLU A 160 -4.40 -2.28 -16.03
N GLY A 161 -5.63 -2.47 -16.51
CA GLY A 161 -6.24 -3.78 -16.77
C GLY A 161 -7.02 -4.38 -15.59
N GLU A 162 -6.91 -3.82 -14.38
CA GLU A 162 -7.86 -4.15 -13.30
C GLU A 162 -9.24 -3.58 -13.66
N ALA A 163 -10.34 -4.29 -13.38
CA ALA A 163 -11.65 -3.92 -13.92
C ALA A 163 -12.17 -2.55 -13.48
N ARG A 164 -11.73 -2.05 -12.31
CA ARG A 164 -12.07 -0.72 -11.79
C ARG A 164 -11.08 0.37 -12.17
N TYR A 165 -10.03 0.03 -12.91
CA TYR A 165 -9.00 0.99 -13.29
C TYR A 165 -9.61 2.18 -14.05
N ASN A 166 -9.34 3.38 -13.55
CA ASN A 166 -9.68 4.64 -14.19
C ASN A 166 -8.55 5.65 -13.92
N PRO A 167 -7.85 6.17 -14.95
CA PRO A 167 -6.76 7.15 -14.77
C PRO A 167 -7.21 8.43 -14.05
N LEU A 168 -8.52 8.72 -14.04
CA LEU A 168 -9.14 9.86 -13.36
C LEU A 168 -9.87 9.44 -12.07
N GLY A 169 -9.76 8.19 -11.63
CA GLY A 169 -10.42 7.71 -10.42
C GLY A 169 -9.56 7.91 -9.17
N TYR A 170 -10.14 8.52 -8.13
CA TYR A 170 -9.42 9.03 -6.95
C TYR A 170 -8.42 8.06 -6.32
N HIS A 171 -8.80 6.81 -6.09
CA HIS A 171 -7.92 5.75 -5.59
C HIS A 171 -7.87 4.52 -6.49
N VAL A 172 -8.33 4.66 -7.74
CA VAL A 172 -8.45 3.55 -8.71
C VAL A 172 -7.71 3.82 -10.01
N GLY A 173 -6.69 4.70 -9.98
CA GLY A 173 -5.80 4.88 -11.12
C GLY A 173 -5.03 6.19 -11.16
N THR A 174 -5.34 7.18 -10.31
CA THR A 174 -4.52 8.38 -10.13
C THR A 174 -3.15 8.09 -9.53
N VAL A 175 -2.24 9.06 -9.63
CA VAL A 175 -0.91 9.06 -9.00
C VAL A 175 -0.92 10.03 -7.83
N TRP A 176 -0.45 9.56 -6.68
CA TRP A 176 -0.37 10.33 -5.44
C TRP A 176 1.10 10.55 -5.06
N PRO A 177 1.58 11.80 -4.91
CA PRO A 177 2.96 12.08 -4.51
C PRO A 177 3.37 11.44 -3.18
N PHE A 178 2.48 11.41 -2.19
CA PHE A 178 2.81 10.81 -0.88
C PHE A 178 2.98 9.29 -0.99
N ASP A 179 2.10 8.58 -1.71
CA ASP A 179 2.18 7.14 -1.99
C ASP A 179 3.52 6.82 -2.68
N ASN A 180 3.84 7.58 -3.73
CA ASN A 180 5.10 7.44 -4.46
C ASN A 180 6.34 7.73 -3.60
N SER A 181 6.25 8.64 -2.63
CA SER A 181 7.35 8.87 -1.68
C SER A 181 7.62 7.65 -0.77
N LEU A 182 6.55 6.98 -0.32
CA LEU A 182 6.65 5.76 0.49
C LEU A 182 7.19 4.60 -0.36
N ILE A 183 6.72 4.46 -1.59
CA ILE A 183 7.21 3.45 -2.54
C ILE A 183 8.71 3.63 -2.80
N ALA A 184 9.16 4.84 -3.13
CA ALA A 184 10.57 5.12 -3.41
C ALA A 184 11.45 4.82 -2.19
N TRP A 185 11.00 5.17 -0.98
CA TRP A 185 11.71 4.81 0.25
C TRP A 185 11.73 3.28 0.43
N GLY A 186 10.60 2.59 0.27
CA GLY A 186 10.53 1.14 0.36
C GLY A 186 11.51 0.43 -0.57
N LEU A 187 11.57 0.84 -1.83
CA LEU A 187 12.54 0.34 -2.80
C LEU A 187 13.98 0.53 -2.33
N ARG A 188 14.32 1.74 -1.88
CA ARG A 188 15.65 2.05 -1.33
C ARG A 188 15.98 1.19 -0.11
N ARG A 189 15.02 0.96 0.79
CA ARG A 189 15.19 0.11 1.99
C ARG A 189 15.58 -1.33 1.61
N TYR A 190 15.09 -1.83 0.49
CA TYR A 190 15.39 -3.18 -0.01
C TYR A 190 16.59 -3.24 -0.97
N GLY A 191 17.27 -2.12 -1.24
CA GLY A 191 18.45 -2.05 -2.09
C GLY A 191 18.20 -1.70 -3.56
N PHE A 192 16.94 -1.44 -3.94
CA PHE A 192 16.54 -1.06 -5.29
C PHE A 192 16.72 0.44 -5.53
N ASN A 193 17.98 0.90 -5.50
CA ASN A 193 18.31 2.32 -5.55
C ASN A 193 17.97 2.97 -6.90
N ALA A 194 18.15 2.24 -8.01
CA ALA A 194 17.86 2.77 -9.35
C ALA A 194 16.36 2.91 -9.58
N GLU A 195 15.60 1.92 -9.12
CA GLU A 195 14.14 1.88 -9.13
C GLU A 195 13.55 3.01 -8.29
N ALA A 196 14.09 3.21 -7.09
CA ALA A 196 13.69 4.32 -6.22
C ALA A 196 13.96 5.69 -6.87
N ALA A 197 15.13 5.85 -7.50
CA ALA A 197 15.49 7.08 -8.20
C ALA A 197 14.56 7.35 -9.39
N HIS A 198 14.17 6.31 -10.14
CA HIS A 198 13.27 6.45 -11.30
C HIS A 198 11.87 6.93 -10.90
N ILE A 199 11.33 6.41 -9.79
CA ILE A 199 10.03 6.89 -9.26
C ILE A 199 10.17 8.34 -8.76
N ALA A 200 11.24 8.66 -8.04
CA ALA A 200 11.48 10.00 -7.55
C ALA A 200 11.63 11.02 -8.71
N GLU A 201 12.35 10.66 -9.77
CA GLU A 201 12.50 11.47 -10.98
C GLU A 201 11.14 11.76 -11.63
N GLY A 202 10.27 10.76 -11.78
CA GLY A 202 8.92 10.96 -12.31
C GLY A 202 8.09 11.99 -11.52
N ILE A 203 8.18 11.95 -10.18
CA ILE A 203 7.47 12.89 -9.30
C ILE A 203 8.10 14.29 -9.35
N LEU A 204 9.43 14.40 -9.40
CA LEU A 204 10.12 15.68 -9.56
C LEU A 204 9.82 16.33 -10.93
N ASP A 205 9.79 15.52 -11.99
CA ASP A 205 9.37 15.94 -13.32
C ASP A 205 7.94 16.49 -13.30
N ALA A 206 7.02 15.78 -12.63
CA ALA A 206 5.64 16.24 -12.48
C ALA A 206 5.58 17.58 -11.71
N ALA A 207 6.39 17.77 -10.67
CA ALA A 207 6.40 18.99 -9.86
C ALA A 207 6.73 20.25 -10.66
N ASN A 208 7.51 20.14 -11.75
CA ASN A 208 7.79 21.26 -12.66
C ASN A 208 6.53 21.81 -13.36
N TYR A 209 5.46 21.02 -13.45
CA TYR A 209 4.16 21.44 -14.00
C TYR A 209 3.19 22.00 -12.95
N PHE A 210 3.58 21.97 -11.68
CA PHE A 210 2.79 22.44 -10.54
C PHE A 210 3.51 23.53 -9.74
N ASP A 211 4.40 24.29 -10.37
CA ASP A 211 5.19 25.35 -9.72
C ASP A 211 5.93 24.88 -8.46
N GLY A 212 6.40 23.63 -8.46
CA GLY A 212 7.06 22.98 -7.32
C GLY A 212 6.13 22.55 -6.18
N ARG A 213 4.81 22.76 -6.32
CA ARG A 213 3.78 22.43 -5.33
C ARG A 213 2.89 21.31 -5.84
N LEU A 214 3.37 20.08 -5.68
CA LEU A 214 2.62 18.89 -6.08
C LEU A 214 1.20 18.87 -5.46
N PRO A 215 0.15 18.53 -6.24
CA PRO A 215 -1.20 18.40 -5.72
C PRO A 215 -1.34 17.15 -4.85
N GLU A 216 -2.49 16.97 -4.21
CA GLU A 216 -2.84 15.74 -3.51
C GLU A 216 -2.73 14.51 -4.42
N ALA A 217 -3.31 14.61 -5.61
CA ALA A 217 -3.25 13.60 -6.67
C ALA A 217 -3.31 14.23 -8.06
N PHE A 218 -2.84 13.51 -9.07
CA PHE A 218 -3.03 13.84 -10.48
C PHE A 218 -3.38 12.58 -11.29
N ALA A 219 -3.92 12.77 -12.49
CA ALA A 219 -4.39 11.66 -13.31
C ALA A 219 -3.25 10.71 -13.68
N GLY A 220 -3.52 9.40 -13.62
CA GLY A 220 -2.57 8.36 -13.97
C GLY A 220 -2.54 8.01 -15.44
N TYR A 221 -2.70 8.97 -16.35
CA TYR A 221 -2.49 8.67 -17.77
C TYR A 221 -1.03 8.29 -18.03
N PRO A 222 -0.78 7.35 -18.96
CA PRO A 222 0.58 7.14 -19.47
C PRO A 222 1.18 8.47 -19.96
N ARG A 223 2.42 8.75 -19.54
CA ARG A 223 3.17 9.97 -19.90
C ARG A 223 3.31 10.19 -21.40
N HIS A 224 3.24 9.15 -22.22
CA HIS A 224 3.29 9.29 -23.67
C HIS A 224 1.95 9.77 -24.30
N LEU A 225 0.83 9.68 -23.58
CA LEU A 225 -0.48 10.13 -24.06
C LEU A 225 -0.77 11.60 -23.70
N THR A 226 -0.08 12.16 -22.70
CA THR A 226 -0.29 13.53 -22.24
C THR A 226 1.03 14.31 -22.23
N ARG A 227 1.00 15.59 -22.64
CA ARG A 227 2.22 16.43 -22.63
C ARG A 227 2.62 16.92 -21.23
N TYR A 228 1.75 16.71 -20.25
CA TYR A 228 1.86 17.16 -18.86
C TYR A 228 1.06 16.20 -17.96
N PRO A 229 1.35 16.14 -16.65
CA PRO A 229 0.51 15.44 -15.67
C PRO A 229 -0.84 16.14 -15.60
N VAL A 230 -1.91 15.44 -15.97
CA VAL A 230 -3.26 16.04 -16.01
C VAL A 230 -3.76 16.23 -14.59
N GLN A 231 -4.17 17.45 -14.24
CA GLN A 231 -4.74 17.77 -12.93
C GLN A 231 -5.94 16.89 -12.62
N TYR A 232 -6.02 16.44 -11.38
CA TYR A 232 -7.21 15.73 -10.91
C TYR A 232 -8.42 16.68 -10.91
N PRO A 233 -9.62 16.28 -11.38
CA PRO A 233 -10.73 17.21 -11.65
C PRO A 233 -11.28 18.01 -10.47
N THR A 234 -10.84 17.72 -9.24
CA THR A 234 -11.28 18.42 -8.01
C THR A 234 -10.11 18.95 -7.17
N ALA A 235 -8.89 18.98 -7.72
CA ALA A 235 -7.71 19.56 -7.07
C ALA A 235 -7.60 21.07 -7.29
#